data_AF-A0A2N0WNJ0-F1
#
_entry.id   AF-A0A2N0WNJ0-F1
#
_cell.length_a   1.000
_cell.length_b   1.000
_cell.length_c   1.000
_cell.angle_alpha   90.00
_cell.angle_beta   90.00
_cell.angle_gamma   90.00
#
_symmetry.space_group_name_H-M   'P 1'
#
loop_
_entity.id
_entity.type
_entity.pdbx_description
1 polymer ?
#
loop_
_entity_poly.entity_id
_entity_poly.type
_entity_poly.pdbx_seq_one_letter_code
_entity_poly.pdbx_strand_id
1 'polypeptide(L)' 'MKPSRHFIALITYLALVPLVYFVPEWINPFLPSSKLIKVAVDVAIIVPIITYMVMPITMHLYQWYQPKRV' A
#
# COMPACT_ATOMS: atom_id res chain seq x y z
N MET A 1 15.37 21.85 -9.17
CA MET A 1 15.65 20.42 -9.43
C MET A 1 14.59 19.62 -8.69
N LYS A 2 13.68 18.96 -9.43
CA LYS A 2 12.50 18.27 -8.86
C LYS A 2 13.00 17.08 -8.04
N PRO A 3 12.58 16.91 -6.77
CA PRO A 3 12.92 15.70 -6.01
C PRO A 3 12.52 14.50 -6.86
N SER A 4 13.43 13.55 -6.99
CA SER A 4 13.31 12.40 -7.87
C SER A 4 12.05 11.63 -7.48
N ARG A 5 10.96 11.83 -8.24
CA ARG A 5 9.71 11.06 -8.13
C ARG A 5 9.95 9.54 -8.10
N HIS A 6 11.08 9.11 -8.67
CA HIS A 6 11.58 7.75 -8.66
C HIS A 6 11.94 7.26 -7.25
N PHE A 7 12.51 8.10 -6.39
CA PHE A 7 12.89 7.73 -5.03
C PHE A 7 11.68 7.59 -4.11
N ILE A 8 10.71 8.51 -4.23
CA ILE A 8 9.43 8.42 -3.52
C ILE A 8 8.67 7.16 -3.98
N ALA A 9 8.57 6.93 -5.29
CA ALA A 9 7.94 5.73 -5.84
C ALA A 9 8.63 4.44 -5.37
N LEU A 10 9.96 4.43 -5.25
CA LEU A 10 10.73 3.28 -4.76
C LEU A 10 10.41 2.96 -3.30
N ILE A 11 10.34 3.98 -2.43
CA ILE A 11 9.96 3.79 -1.02
C ILE A 11 8.51 3.29 -0.91
N THR A 12 7.58 3.87 -1.67
CA THR A 12 6.18 3.41 -1.69
C THR A 12 6.08 1.98 -2.20
N TYR A 13 6.82 1.63 -3.25
CA TYR A 13 6.83 0.28 -3.80
C TYR A 13 7.42 -0.74 -2.82
N LEU A 14 8.54 -0.40 -2.18
CA LEU A 14 9.16 -1.23 -1.15
C LEU A 14 8.29 -1.38 0.11
N ALA A 15 7.41 -0.42 0.40
CA ALA A 15 6.41 -0.56 1.47
C ALA A 15 5.18 -1.38 1.04
N LEU A 16 4.79 -1.29 -0.24
CA LEU A 16 3.62 -1.98 -0.79
C LEU A 16 3.86 -3.49 -0.95
N VAL A 17 5.03 -3.87 -1.46
CA VAL A 17 5.40 -5.28 -1.73
C VAL A 17 5.28 -6.17 -0.48
N PRO A 18 5.89 -5.84 0.67
CA PRO A 18 5.74 -6.66 1.88
C PRO A 18 4.30 -6.68 2.36
N LEU A 19 3.59 -5.55 2.32
CA LEU A 19 2.19 -5.48 2.74
C LEU A 19 1.29 -6.45 1.95
N VAL A 20 1.45 -6.49 0.62
CA VAL A 20 0.69 -7.39 -0.26
C VAL A 20 1.11 -8.85 -0.07
N TYR A 21 2.34 -9.13 0.35
CA TYR A 21 2.81 -10.49 0.63
C TYR A 21 2.25 -11.03 1.95
N PHE A 22 2.23 -10.22 3.01
CA PHE A 22 1.82 -10.67 4.35
C PHE A 22 0.29 -10.77 4.52
N VAL A 23 -0.50 -9.90 3.87
CA VAL A 23 -1.98 -9.93 4.02
C VAL A 23 -2.59 -11.28 3.62
N PRO A 24 -2.25 -11.87 2.45
CA PRO A 24 -2.73 -13.19 2.07
C PRO A 24 -2.30 -14.29 3.04
N GLU A 25 -1.07 -14.26 3.58
CA GLU A 25 -0.62 -15.27 4.55
C GLU A 25 -1.43 -15.22 5.85
N TRP A 26 -1.88 -14.04 6.26
CA TRP A 26 -2.70 -13.87 7.45
C TRP A 26 -4.18 -14.20 7.20
N ILE A 27 -4.72 -13.88 6.04
CA ILE A 27 -6.16 -14.02 5.75
C ILE A 27 -6.51 -15.41 5.19
N ASN A 28 -5.68 -15.98 4.32
CA ASN A 28 -5.97 -17.25 3.64
C ASN A 28 -6.17 -18.48 4.54
N PRO A 29 -5.56 -18.58 5.75
CA PRO A 29 -5.87 -19.65 6.69
C PRO A 29 -7.32 -19.65 7.19
N PHE A 30 -7.99 -18.49 7.16
CA PHE A 30 -9.38 -18.33 7.60
C PHE A 30 -10.40 -18.49 6.46
N LEU A 31 -9.93 -18.66 5.22
CA LEU A 31 -10.77 -18.74 4.03
C LEU A 31 -10.92 -20.17 3.50
N PRO A 32 -12.06 -20.48 2.87
CA PRO A 32 -12.27 -21.77 2.22
C PRO A 32 -11.22 -22.03 1.12
N SER A 33 -10.99 -23.31 0.81
CA SER A 33 -9.93 -23.78 -0.11
C SER A 33 -10.08 -23.31 -1.58
N SER A 34 -11.15 -22.60 -1.90
CA SER A 34 -11.41 -22.08 -3.25
C SER A 34 -10.50 -20.90 -3.57
N LYS A 35 -9.65 -21.08 -4.59
CA LYS A 35 -8.68 -20.08 -5.05
C LYS A 35 -9.33 -18.75 -5.42
N LEU A 36 -10.52 -18.77 -6.03
CA LEU A 36 -11.25 -17.56 -6.42
C LEU A 36 -11.71 -16.74 -5.21
N ILE A 37 -12.15 -17.39 -4.14
CA ILE A 37 -12.61 -16.69 -2.92
C ILE A 37 -11.41 -16.06 -2.22
N LYS A 38 -10.29 -16.77 -2.11
CA LYS A 38 -9.03 -16.25 -1.56
C LYS A 38 -8.59 -14.97 -2.27
N VAL A 39 -8.46 -15.01 -3.59
CA VAL A 39 -8.06 -13.84 -4.39
C VAL A 39 -9.08 -12.71 -4.28
N ALA A 40 -10.39 -12.99 -4.33
CA ALA A 40 -11.42 -11.97 -4.23
C ALA A 40 -11.39 -11.24 -2.87
N VAL A 41 -11.23 -11.98 -1.77
CA VAL A 41 -11.14 -11.42 -0.42
C VAL A 41 -9.84 -10.65 -0.22
N ASP A 42 -8.70 -11.21 -0.66
CA ASP A 42 -7.40 -10.53 -0.58
C ASP A 42 -7.45 -9.18 -1.34
N VAL A 43 -8.01 -9.15 -2.56
CA VAL A 43 -8.17 -7.91 -3.33
C VAL A 43 -9.14 -6.95 -2.64
N ALA A 44 -10.26 -7.44 -2.10
CA ALA A 44 -11.25 -6.62 -1.40
C ALA A 44 -10.68 -5.96 -0.12
N ILE A 45 -9.66 -6.54 0.50
CA ILE A 45 -8.97 -5.99 1.69
C ILE A 45 -7.80 -5.10 1.28
N ILE A 46 -6.95 -5.56 0.35
CA ILE A 46 -5.75 -4.84 -0.07
C ILE A 46 -6.10 -3.53 -0.77
N VAL A 47 -7.08 -3.52 -1.68
CA VAL A 47 -7.48 -2.33 -2.45
C VAL A 47 -7.87 -1.14 -1.56
N PRO A 48 -8.75 -1.26 -0.56
CA PRO A 48 -9.04 -0.15 0.34
C PRO A 48 -7.85 0.22 1.22
N ILE A 49 -7.03 -0.73 1.68
CA ILE A 49 -5.81 -0.42 2.43
C ILE A 49 -4.85 0.44 1.58
N ILE A 50 -4.58 0.06 0.33
CA ILE A 50 -3.68 0.85 -0.52
C ILE A 50 -4.33 2.19 -0.89
N THR A 51 -5.63 2.22 -1.17
CA THR A 51 -6.31 3.43 -1.66
C THR A 51 -6.52 4.44 -0.53
N TYR A 52 -6.90 4.00 0.67
CA TYR A 52 -7.22 4.86 1.81
C TYR A 52 -6.10 4.98 2.83
N MET A 53 -5.04 4.17 2.76
CA MET A 53 -3.89 4.31 3.67
C MET A 53 -2.69 4.90 2.91
N VAL A 54 -2.38 4.44 1.69
CA VAL A 54 -1.20 4.93 0.94
C VAL A 54 -1.42 6.34 0.38
N MET A 55 -2.61 6.69 -0.13
CA MET A 55 -2.86 8.06 -0.60
C MET A 55 -2.75 9.12 0.52
N PRO A 56 -3.36 8.96 1.72
CA PRO A 56 -3.15 9.92 2.79
C PRO A 56 -1.74 9.85 3.38
N ILE A 57 -1.10 8.68 3.45
CA ILE A 57 0.32 8.61 3.84
C ILE A 57 1.16 9.40 2.85
N THR A 58 0.93 9.27 1.54
CA THR A 58 1.66 10.03 0.53
C THR A 58 1.39 11.53 0.64
N MET A 59 0.15 11.94 0.94
CA MET A 59 -0.22 13.33 1.17
C MET A 59 0.43 13.90 2.44
N HIS A 60 0.39 13.17 3.56
CA HIS A 60 1.02 13.54 4.82
C HIS A 60 2.54 13.54 4.72
N LEU A 61 3.15 12.56 4.04
CA LEU A 61 4.58 12.51 3.81
C LEU A 61 5.01 13.63 2.87
N TYR A 62 4.23 13.96 1.83
CA TYR A 62 4.49 15.11 0.96
C TYR A 62 4.40 16.44 1.70
N GLN A 63 3.42 16.62 2.59
CA GLN A 63 3.33 17.79 3.47
C GLN A 63 4.51 17.83 4.46
N TRP A 64 4.91 16.69 5.04
CA TRP A 64 6.05 16.60 5.95
C TRP A 64 7.39 16.84 5.24
N TYR A 65 7.52 16.44 3.97
CA TYR A 65 8.70 16.68 3.12
C TYR A 65 8.77 18.08 2.52
N GLN A 66 7.68 18.86 2.57
CA GLN A 66 7.66 20.30 2.27
C GLN A 66 7.56 21.09 3.58
N PRO A 67 8.59 21.10 4.46
CA PRO A 67 8.57 21.94 5.64
C PRO A 67 8.67 23.40 5.17
N LYS A 68 7.51 24.08 5.13
CA LYS A 68 7.34 25.51 4.88
C LYS A 68 8.04 26.04 3.61
N ARG A 69 7.29 26.13 2.51
CA ARG A 69 7.47 27.24 1.58
C ARG A 69 6.28 28.16 1.68
N VAL A 70 6.51 29.24 2.44
CA VAL A 70 5.72 30.44 2.71
C VAL A 70 4.56 30.27 3.69
#